data_AF-A0A950WX39-F1
#
_entry.id   AF-A0A950WX39-F1
#
_cell.length_a   1.000
_cell.length_b   1.000
_cell.length_c   1.000
_cell.angle_alpha   90.00
_cell.angle_beta   90.00
_cell.angle_gamma   90.00
#
_symmetry.space_group_name_H-M   'P 1'
#
loop_
_entity.id
_entity.type
_entity.pdbx_description
1 polymer ?
#
loop_
_entity_poly.entity_id
_entity_poly.type
_entity_poly.pdbx_seq_one_letter_code
_entity_poly.pdbx_strand_id
1 'polypeptide(L)'
;MPGRAPGLHLADAGKEQAAAAAERLAKVKNVAAVYASPLERTRETVARTRRAAFAGDHYWGRPAPGFGDPGARVLILGLAPAAHGANRTGRVFTGDRSGDFLYAALHRRGLAALPTSTAR
;
A
#
# COMPACT_ATOMS: atom_id res chain seq x y z
N MET A 1 11.23 11.01 -16.42
CA MET A 1 10.51 9.84 -15.88
C MET A 1 9.52 10.31 -14.81
N PRO A 2 8.25 9.86 -14.82
CA PRO A 2 7.12 10.57 -14.22
C PRO A 2 7.16 10.79 -12.70
N GLY A 3 7.67 9.90 -11.85
CA GLY A 3 7.82 10.26 -10.42
C GLY A 3 9.18 10.86 -10.05
N ARG A 4 9.79 11.53 -11.03
CA ARG A 4 10.62 12.72 -10.80
C ARG A 4 9.92 13.97 -11.35
N ALA A 5 8.58 13.96 -11.42
CA ALA A 5 7.82 15.12 -11.84
C ALA A 5 8.22 16.31 -10.96
N PRO A 6 8.65 17.42 -11.56
CA PRO A 6 9.00 18.61 -10.80
C PRO A 6 7.82 19.02 -9.91
N GLY A 7 8.08 19.25 -8.62
CA GLY A 7 7.08 19.76 -7.68
C GLY A 7 6.26 18.70 -6.93
N LEU A 8 6.45 17.40 -7.18
CA LEU A 8 5.81 16.36 -6.36
C LEU A 8 6.76 15.75 -5.33
N HIS A 9 6.56 16.10 -4.07
CA HIS A 9 7.39 15.66 -2.95
C HIS A 9 6.57 14.85 -1.95
N LEU A 10 7.26 13.97 -1.22
CA LEU A 10 6.69 13.39 0.00
C LEU A 10 6.32 14.52 0.96
N ALA A 11 5.16 14.40 1.62
CA ALA A 11 4.88 15.18 2.82
C ALA A 11 5.91 14.85 3.91
N ASP A 12 6.05 15.69 4.94
CA ASP A 12 7.09 15.51 5.96
C ASP A 12 6.98 14.15 6.68
N ALA A 13 5.76 13.74 7.05
CA ALA A 13 5.51 12.39 7.57
C ALA A 13 5.95 11.27 6.59
N GLY A 14 5.81 11.49 5.28
CA GLY A 14 6.27 10.55 4.27
C GLY A 14 7.80 10.49 4.17
N LYS A 15 8.49 11.61 4.37
CA LYS A 15 9.95 11.66 4.42
C LYS A 15 10.48 10.92 5.65
N GLU A 16 9.87 11.15 6.81
CA GLU A 16 10.21 10.44 8.07
C GLU A 16 10.02 8.93 7.93
N GLN A 17 8.90 8.49 7.35
CA GLN A 17 8.64 7.08 7.09
C GLN A 17 9.68 6.47 6.13
N ALA A 18 10.05 7.19 5.06
CA ALA A 18 11.08 6.74 4.13
C ALA A 18 12.45 6.63 4.79
N ALA A 19 12.84 7.60 5.63
CA ALA A 19 14.09 7.55 6.39
C ALA A 19 14.13 6.35 7.34
N ALA A 20 13.05 6.13 8.10
CA ALA A 20 12.95 5.02 9.03
C ALA A 20 12.96 3.65 8.30
N ALA A 21 12.40 3.57 7.09
CA ALA A 21 12.50 2.37 6.26
C ALA A 21 13.94 2.13 5.80
N ALA A 22 14.64 3.19 5.36
CA ALA A 22 16.03 3.12 4.94
C ALA A 22 16.96 2.64 6.08
N GLU A 23 16.81 3.18 7.30
CA GLU A 23 17.60 2.75 8.47
C GLU A 23 17.41 1.27 8.82
N ARG A 24 16.20 0.74 8.64
CA ARG A 24 15.91 -0.69 8.86
C ARG A 24 16.53 -1.54 7.77
N LEU A 25 16.38 -1.13 6.51
CA LEU A 25 16.94 -1.84 5.35
C LEU A 25 18.47 -1.87 5.39
N ALA A 26 19.11 -0.81 5.88
CA ALA A 26 20.57 -0.74 6.02
C ALA A 26 21.16 -1.82 6.96
N LYS A 27 20.34 -2.35 7.87
CA LYS A 27 20.75 -3.42 8.80
C LYS A 27 20.59 -4.82 8.20
N VAL A 28 19.93 -4.94 7.04
CA VAL A 28 19.70 -6.23 6.37
C VAL A 28 20.95 -6.62 5.58
N LYS A 29 21.54 -7.77 5.92
CA LYS A 29 22.67 -8.33 5.16
C LYS A 29 22.17 -8.98 3.86
N ASN A 30 22.96 -8.91 2.80
CA ASN A 30 22.71 -9.56 1.50
C ASN A 30 21.54 -8.99 0.67
N VAL A 31 21.36 -7.67 0.66
CA VAL A 31 20.41 -7.01 -0.25
C VAL A 31 21.07 -6.76 -1.61
N ALA A 32 20.59 -7.43 -2.66
CA ALA A 32 21.13 -7.26 -4.02
C ALA A 32 20.69 -5.95 -4.69
N ALA A 33 19.44 -5.51 -4.44
CA ALA A 33 18.91 -4.25 -4.94
C ALA A 33 17.69 -3.80 -4.13
N VAL A 34 17.44 -2.49 -4.10
CA VAL A 34 16.19 -1.90 -3.62
C VAL A 34 15.53 -1.18 -4.80
N TYR A 35 14.32 -1.59 -5.15
CA TYR A 35 13.54 -0.95 -6.21
C TYR A 35 12.27 -0.34 -5.62
N ALA A 36 12.08 0.97 -5.84
CA ALA A 36 10.88 1.67 -5.45
C ALA A 36 10.23 2.29 -6.70
N SER A 37 8.95 1.99 -6.93
CA SER A 37 8.21 2.62 -8.01
C SER A 37 7.90 4.08 -7.65
N PRO A 38 7.93 5.02 -8.62
CA PRO A 38 7.71 6.42 -8.30
C PRO A 38 6.26 6.70 -7.86
N LEU A 39 6.07 7.68 -6.97
CA LEU A 39 4.77 8.04 -6.38
C LEU A 39 3.69 8.40 -7.41
N GLU A 40 4.07 9.02 -8.54
CA GLU A 40 3.16 9.33 -9.66
C GLU A 40 2.39 8.10 -10.15
N ARG A 41 3.01 6.92 -10.13
CA ARG A 41 2.42 5.70 -10.70
C ARG A 41 1.10 5.34 -10.01
N THR A 42 0.95 5.64 -8.71
CA THR A 42 -0.32 5.42 -8.01
C THR A 42 -1.40 6.40 -8.47
N ARG A 43 -1.04 7.67 -8.71
CA ARG A 43 -1.96 8.71 -9.20
C ARG A 43 -2.37 8.52 -10.65
N GLU A 44 -1.43 8.19 -11.53
CA GLU A 44 -1.68 7.90 -12.95
C GLU A 44 -2.57 6.67 -13.12
N THR A 45 -2.31 5.62 -12.32
CA THR A 45 -3.15 4.42 -12.31
C THR A 45 -4.58 4.79 -11.91
N VAL A 46 -4.78 5.55 -10.82
CA VAL A 46 -6.11 5.98 -10.40
C VAL A 46 -6.81 6.85 -11.44
N ALA A 47 -6.12 7.86 -11.97
CA ALA A 47 -6.69 8.82 -12.93
C ALA A 47 -7.18 8.14 -14.21
N ARG A 48 -6.48 7.10 -14.69
CA ARG A 48 -6.83 6.38 -15.92
C ARG A 48 -7.85 5.25 -15.73
N THR A 49 -7.97 4.70 -14.53
CA THR A 49 -8.74 3.46 -14.32
C THR A 49 -10.04 3.63 -13.55
N ARG A 50 -10.41 4.85 -13.12
CA ARG A 50 -11.65 5.08 -12.34
C ARG A 50 -12.84 4.33 -12.94
N ARG A 51 -13.40 3.41 -12.16
CA ARG A 51 -14.57 2.62 -12.53
C ARG A 51 -15.84 3.35 -12.14
N ALA A 52 -16.87 3.28 -12.99
CA ALA A 52 -18.19 3.84 -12.72
C ALA A 52 -18.78 3.36 -11.38
N ALA A 53 -18.54 2.09 -11.01
CA ALA A 53 -18.97 1.51 -9.74
C ALA A 53 -18.40 2.22 -8.50
N PHE A 54 -17.34 3.04 -8.65
CA PHE A 54 -16.69 3.79 -7.58
C PHE A 54 -16.64 5.29 -7.90
N ALA A 55 -17.55 5.79 -8.74
CA ALA A 55 -17.53 7.18 -9.19
C ALA A 55 -17.75 8.18 -8.06
N GLY A 56 -18.51 7.79 -7.02
CA GLY A 56 -18.76 8.60 -5.82
C GLY A 56 -17.68 8.47 -4.74
N ASP A 57 -16.72 7.54 -4.89
CA ASP A 57 -15.71 7.29 -3.88
C ASP A 57 -14.63 8.38 -3.92
N HIS A 58 -14.23 8.85 -2.74
CA HIS A 58 -13.02 9.65 -2.61
C HIS A 58 -11.79 8.74 -2.59
N TYR A 59 -11.02 8.72 -3.68
CA TYR A 59 -9.83 7.87 -3.78
C TYR A 59 -8.69 8.38 -2.90
N TRP A 60 -8.00 7.45 -2.23
CA TRP A 60 -6.77 7.75 -1.49
C TRP A 60 -5.67 8.37 -2.36
N GLY A 61 -5.35 7.77 -3.52
CA GLY A 61 -4.45 8.37 -4.53
C GLY A 61 -3.04 8.74 -4.04
N ARG A 62 -2.58 8.09 -2.97
CA ARG A 62 -1.29 8.31 -2.28
C ARG A 62 -0.66 6.95 -1.96
N PRO A 63 0.61 6.88 -1.51
CA PRO A 63 1.17 5.65 -0.97
C PRO A 63 0.28 5.07 0.12
N ALA A 64 -0.06 3.79 0.02
CA ALA A 64 -0.76 3.09 1.09
C ALA A 64 0.26 2.79 2.21
N PRO A 65 0.05 3.29 3.45
CA PRO A 65 0.91 2.93 4.56
C PRO A 65 0.83 1.44 4.87
N GLY A 66 1.89 0.90 5.48
CA GLY A 66 1.83 -0.42 6.10
C GLY A 66 0.74 -0.47 7.18
N PHE A 67 0.13 -1.64 7.36
CA PHE A 67 -0.95 -1.86 8.32
C PHE A 67 -0.70 -3.17 9.07
N GLY A 68 -0.92 -3.17 10.38
CA GLY A 68 -0.78 -4.35 11.24
C GLY A 68 -0.24 -4.00 12.62
N ASP A 69 0.03 -5.04 13.40
CA ASP A 69 0.68 -4.94 14.71
C ASP A 69 2.17 -4.59 14.55
N PRO A 70 2.68 -3.50 15.16
CA PRO A 70 4.10 -3.18 15.17
C PRO A 70 4.99 -4.28 15.76
N GLY A 71 4.45 -5.16 16.62
CA GLY A 71 5.11 -6.33 17.20
C GLY A 71 4.96 -7.61 16.38
N ALA A 72 4.38 -7.55 15.17
CA ALA A 72 4.11 -8.73 14.35
C ALA A 72 5.39 -9.53 14.04
N ARG A 73 5.28 -10.86 14.17
CA ARG A 73 6.37 -11.81 13.85
C ARG A 73 6.39 -12.22 12.37
N VAL A 74 5.37 -11.84 11.61
CA VAL A 74 5.21 -12.16 10.19
C VAL A 74 4.93 -10.87 9.41
N LEU A 75 5.66 -10.67 8.32
CA LEU A 75 5.46 -9.57 7.38
C LEU A 75 4.89 -10.10 6.07
N ILE A 76 3.78 -9.53 5.62
CA ILE A 76 3.19 -9.82 4.32
C ILE A 76 3.49 -8.64 3.40
N LEU A 77 4.37 -8.86 2.44
CA LEU A 77 4.76 -7.85 1.47
C LEU A 77 4.03 -8.08 0.15
N GLY A 78 3.18 -7.12 -0.23
CA GLY A 78 2.47 -7.13 -1.51
C GLY A 78 3.32 -6.56 -2.64
N LEU A 79 2.97 -6.89 -3.89
CA LEU A 79 3.69 -6.42 -5.07
C LEU A 79 3.49 -4.91 -5.31
N ALA A 80 2.23 -4.47 -5.44
CA ALA A 80 1.86 -3.08 -5.64
C ALA A 80 0.39 -2.87 -5.23
N PRO A 81 0.01 -1.65 -4.83
CA PRO A 81 -1.39 -1.30 -4.61
C PRO A 81 -2.26 -1.53 -5.85
N ALA A 82 -3.38 -2.24 -5.69
CA ALA A 82 -4.38 -2.33 -6.75
C ALA A 82 -5.07 -0.98 -6.97
N ALA A 83 -5.38 -0.68 -8.23
CA ALA A 83 -6.01 0.58 -8.66
C ALA A 83 -7.30 0.93 -7.88
N HIS A 84 -8.13 -0.07 -7.59
CA HIS A 84 -9.40 0.07 -6.86
C HIS A 84 -9.39 -0.59 -5.48
N GLY A 85 -8.24 -1.09 -5.04
CA GLY A 85 -8.03 -1.59 -3.69
C GLY A 85 -7.39 -0.50 -2.84
N ALA A 86 -6.17 -0.73 -2.40
CA ALA A 86 -5.42 0.20 -1.56
C ALA A 86 -5.27 1.63 -2.14
N ASN A 87 -5.24 1.81 -3.47
CA ASN A 87 -5.23 3.15 -4.07
C ASN A 87 -6.56 3.91 -3.94
N ARG A 88 -7.66 3.19 -3.74
CA ARG A 88 -8.99 3.76 -3.44
C ARG A 88 -9.17 3.89 -1.93
N THR A 89 -8.89 2.83 -1.18
CA THR A 89 -9.24 2.69 0.23
C THR A 89 -8.19 3.23 1.21
N GLY A 90 -6.94 3.40 0.76
CA GLY A 90 -5.83 3.84 1.60
C GLY A 90 -5.27 2.78 2.54
N ARG A 91 -5.81 1.56 2.55
CA ARG A 91 -5.31 0.43 3.36
C ARG A 91 -4.82 -0.70 2.46
N VAL A 92 -3.61 -1.20 2.71
CA VAL A 92 -3.07 -2.35 1.98
C VAL A 92 -4.03 -3.54 2.04
N PHE A 93 -4.13 -4.30 0.94
CA PHE A 93 -5.00 -5.49 0.85
C PHE A 93 -6.46 -5.25 1.26
N THR A 94 -7.04 -4.11 0.84
CA THR A 94 -8.40 -3.71 1.24
C THR A 94 -9.20 -3.22 0.03
N GLY A 95 -10.43 -3.73 -0.13
CA GLY A 95 -11.36 -3.27 -1.16
C GLY A 95 -11.14 -3.85 -2.57
N ASP A 96 -10.42 -4.97 -2.66
CA ASP A 96 -10.25 -5.77 -3.88
C ASP A 96 -10.22 -7.28 -3.55
N ARG A 97 -10.30 -8.12 -4.59
CA ARG A 97 -10.34 -9.59 -4.45
C ARG A 97 -9.09 -10.19 -3.80
N SER A 98 -7.94 -9.55 -3.95
CA SER A 98 -6.70 -10.03 -3.33
C SER A 98 -6.75 -9.87 -1.81
N GLY A 99 -7.30 -8.74 -1.34
CA GLY A 99 -7.60 -8.51 0.06
C GLY A 99 -8.60 -9.50 0.63
N ASP A 100 -9.68 -9.77 -0.11
CA ASP A 100 -10.71 -10.75 0.31
C ASP A 100 -10.12 -12.14 0.53
N PHE A 101 -9.32 -12.63 -0.44
CA PHE A 101 -8.65 -13.92 -0.32
C PHE A 101 -7.68 -13.95 0.87
N LEU A 102 -6.86 -12.91 1.01
CA LEU A 102 -5.84 -12.84 2.06
C LEU A 102 -6.46 -12.81 3.45
N TYR A 103 -7.40 -11.91 3.72
CA TYR A 103 -7.99 -11.76 5.04
C TYR A 103 -8.82 -12.98 5.45
N ALA A 104 -9.50 -13.63 4.50
CA ALA A 104 -10.18 -14.89 4.77
C ALA A 104 -9.18 -15.99 5.21
N ALA A 105 -8.02 -16.06 4.57
CA ALA A 105 -6.97 -17.02 4.94
C ALA A 105 -6.34 -16.70 6.30
N LEU A 106 -6.03 -15.42 6.57
CA LEU A 106 -5.46 -14.98 7.84
C LEU A 106 -6.41 -15.23 9.01
N HIS A 107 -7.70 -14.92 8.84
CA HIS A 107 -8.71 -15.18 9.86
C HIS A 107 -8.85 -16.68 10.18
N ARG A 108 -8.86 -17.55 9.16
CA ARG A 108 -8.86 -19.02 9.37
C ARG A 108 -7.64 -19.52 10.15
N ARG A 109 -6.55 -18.75 10.18
CA ARG A 109 -5.33 -19.07 10.94
C ARG A 109 -5.21 -18.29 12.25
N GLY A 110 -6.24 -17.54 12.65
CA GLY A 110 -6.21 -16.72 13.86
C GLY A 110 -5.27 -15.51 13.79
N LEU A 111 -4.84 -15.12 12.59
CA LEU A 111 -3.92 -14.00 12.35
C LEU A 111 -4.63 -12.68 11.99
N ALA A 112 -5.96 -12.72 11.82
CA ALA A 112 -6.78 -11.53 11.62
C ALA A 112 -8.05 -11.65 12.48
N ALA A 113 -8.47 -10.54 13.07
CA ALA A 113 -9.68 -10.49 13.91
C ALA A 113 -10.99 -10.62 13.12
N LEU A 114 -10.98 -10.23 11.84
CA LEU A 114 -12.14 -10.30 10.96
C LEU A 114 -11.78 -11.06 9.66
N PRO A 115 -12.73 -11.78 9.06
CA PRO A 115 -12.52 -12.53 7.82
C PRO A 115 -12.47 -11.65 6.57
N THR A 116 -12.86 -10.39 6.67
CA THR A 116 -12.99 -9.46 5.55
C THR A 116 -12.24 -8.16 5.80
N SER A 117 -11.69 -7.57 4.73
CA SER A 117 -11.08 -6.25 4.77
C SER A 117 -11.80 -5.30 3.82
N THR A 118 -12.86 -4.69 4.34
CA THR A 118 -13.65 -3.68 3.65
C THR A 118 -13.21 -2.28 4.09
N ALA A 119 -13.30 -1.32 3.15
CA ALA A 119 -13.24 0.10 3.48
C ALA A 119 -14.63 0.56 3.92
N ARG A 120 -14.70 1.48 4.89
CA ARG A 120 -15.93 2.22 5.16
C ARG A 120 -16.08 3.36 4.16
#